data_AF-A0A7L2P0Q0-F1
#
_entry.id   AF-A0A7L2P0Q0-F1
#
_cell.length_a   1.000
_cell.length_b   1.000
_cell.length_c   1.000
_cell.angle_alpha   90.00
_cell.angle_beta   90.00
_cell.angle_gamma   90.00
#
_symmetry.space_group_name_H-M   'P 1'
#
loop_
_entity.id
_entity.type
_entity.pdbx_description
1 polymer ?
#
loop_
_entity_poly.entity_id
_entity_poly.type
_entity_poly.pdbx_seq_one_letter_code
_entity_poly.pdbx_strand_id
1 'polypeptide(L)'
;MNALLVLSVLFVWGSSPAHGSLLELKQMISEATGRNALLYYGFYGCYCGLGGKGQPKDDTDRCCQLHDACYENLLEYHCDAKTRLYRYSWHGGRLSCRRGSRCSFLSCECDRSLTLCLRRNASSYRKLYQFYPNNWCR
;
A
#
# COMPACT_ATOMS: atom_id res chain seq x y z
N MET A 1 -15.76 -54.04 -16.58
CA MET A 1 -16.81 -53.32 -15.84
C MET A 1 -16.29 -53.02 -14.45
N ASN A 2 -16.54 -51.78 -13.99
CA ASN A 2 -16.37 -51.25 -12.64
C ASN A 2 -14.95 -50.92 -12.15
N ALA A 3 -14.60 -49.64 -12.27
CA ALA A 3 -14.06 -48.86 -11.17
C ALA A 3 -14.37 -47.38 -11.43
N LEU A 4 -15.54 -46.92 -11.00
CA LEU A 4 -15.86 -45.50 -10.84
C LEU A 4 -16.03 -45.24 -9.33
N LEU A 5 -15.79 -43.97 -8.95
CA LEU A 5 -16.02 -43.33 -7.65
C LEU A 5 -14.79 -43.42 -6.72
N VAL A 6 -14.18 -42.36 -6.19
CA VAL A 6 -14.65 -40.98 -5.91
C VAL A 6 -13.44 -40.03 -5.94
N LEU A 7 -13.49 -38.95 -6.73
CA LEU A 7 -12.59 -37.79 -6.54
C LEU A 7 -13.15 -36.93 -5.39
N SER A 8 -12.67 -37.13 -4.18
CA SER A 8 -12.91 -36.21 -3.06
C SER A 8 -11.92 -35.04 -3.14
N VAL A 9 -12.22 -34.09 -4.02
CA VAL A 9 -11.54 -32.80 -4.04
C VAL A 9 -12.11 -31.94 -2.93
N LEU A 10 -11.54 -32.06 -1.72
CA LEU A 10 -11.73 -31.04 -0.70
C LEU A 10 -10.81 -29.85 -1.02
N PHE A 11 -11.20 -29.03 -2.01
CA PHE A 11 -10.71 -27.65 -2.10
C PHE A 11 -11.35 -26.88 -0.96
N VAL A 12 -10.80 -27.02 0.24
CA VAL A 12 -10.92 -25.99 1.26
C VAL A 12 -10.09 -24.82 0.74
N TRP A 13 -10.69 -23.97 -0.10
CA TRP A 13 -10.21 -22.60 -0.33
C TRP A 13 -10.47 -21.80 0.96
N GLY A 14 -9.78 -22.20 2.02
CA GLY A 14 -9.51 -21.40 3.20
C GLY A 14 -8.34 -20.47 2.93
N SER A 15 -8.29 -19.84 1.75
CA SER A 15 -7.51 -18.62 1.60
C SER A 15 -8.31 -17.56 2.33
N SER A 16 -8.17 -17.52 3.66
CA SER A 16 -8.39 -16.26 4.36
C SER A 16 -7.65 -15.22 3.53
N PRO A 17 -8.30 -14.17 3.01
CA PRO A 17 -7.53 -13.07 2.48
C PRO A 17 -6.59 -12.72 3.62
N ALA A 18 -5.28 -12.83 3.37
CA ALA A 18 -4.32 -12.26 4.27
C ALA A 18 -4.66 -10.78 4.26
N HIS A 19 -5.50 -10.37 5.20
CA HIS A 19 -5.71 -8.98 5.53
C HIS A 19 -4.28 -8.57 5.91
N GLY A 20 -3.66 -7.78 5.05
CA GLY A 20 -2.27 -7.38 5.15
C GLY A 20 -2.21 -5.89 4.90
N SER A 21 -1.11 -5.26 5.29
CA SER A 21 -0.94 -3.79 5.34
C SER A 21 -1.51 -3.02 4.15
N LEU A 22 -1.46 -3.60 2.94
CA LEU A 22 -1.93 -2.94 1.73
C LEU A 22 -3.45 -2.67 1.77
N LEU A 23 -4.23 -3.48 2.48
CA LEU A 23 -5.65 -3.24 2.70
C LEU A 23 -5.85 -2.06 3.65
N GLU A 24 -5.13 -2.03 4.78
CA GLU A 24 -5.15 -0.88 5.69
C GLU A 24 -4.68 0.39 4.98
N LEU A 25 -3.59 0.33 4.20
CA LEU A 25 -3.06 1.44 3.42
C LEU A 25 -4.07 1.95 2.39
N LYS A 26 -4.68 1.04 1.62
CA LYS A 26 -5.73 1.38 0.65
C LYS A 26 -6.86 2.15 1.33
N GLN A 27 -7.33 1.66 2.48
CA GLN A 27 -8.41 2.30 3.23
C GLN A 27 -7.96 3.67 3.75
N MET A 28 -6.77 3.74 4.35
CA MET A 28 -6.19 4.95 4.90
C MET A 28 -6.04 6.06 3.85
N ILE A 29 -5.50 5.74 2.67
CA ILE A 29 -5.38 6.68 1.54
C ILE A 29 -6.77 7.11 1.06
N SER A 30 -7.72 6.17 0.93
CA SER A 30 -9.06 6.48 0.42
C SER A 30 -9.81 7.43 1.36
N GLU A 31 -9.76 7.17 2.67
CA GLU A 31 -10.33 8.04 3.69
C GLU A 31 -9.68 9.43 3.70
N ALA A 32 -8.35 9.49 3.57
CA ALA A 32 -7.61 10.75 3.68
C ALA A 32 -7.73 11.66 2.46
N THR A 33 -7.80 11.08 1.27
CA THR A 33 -7.75 11.81 0.00
C THR A 33 -9.11 11.93 -0.67
N GLY A 34 -10.12 11.17 -0.21
CA GLY A 34 -11.43 11.08 -0.85
C GLY A 34 -11.40 10.43 -2.24
N ARG A 35 -10.32 9.73 -2.59
CA ARG A 35 -10.10 9.10 -3.91
C ARG A 35 -9.96 7.60 -3.76
N ASN A 36 -10.34 6.86 -4.80
CA ASN A 36 -10.07 5.43 -4.82
C ASN A 36 -8.55 5.18 -4.86
N ALA A 37 -7.97 4.65 -3.77
CA ALA A 37 -6.52 4.57 -3.65
C ALA A 37 -5.85 3.74 -4.76
N LEU A 38 -6.44 2.61 -5.14
CA LEU A 38 -5.88 1.75 -6.18
C LEU A 38 -5.89 2.43 -7.55
N LEU A 39 -7.02 3.06 -7.92
CA LEU A 39 -7.14 3.71 -9.23
C LEU A 39 -6.24 4.95 -9.34
N TYR A 40 -6.15 5.77 -8.29
CA TYR A 40 -5.44 7.05 -8.36
C TYR A 40 -3.94 6.93 -8.05
N TYR A 41 -3.55 6.02 -7.16
CA TYR A 41 -2.17 5.96 -6.68
C TYR A 41 -1.49 4.61 -6.93
N GLY A 42 -2.24 3.53 -7.20
CA GLY A 42 -1.64 2.19 -7.32
C GLY A 42 -0.66 2.00 -8.50
N PHE A 43 -0.68 2.91 -9.47
CA PHE A 43 0.19 2.91 -10.65
C PHE A 43 0.56 4.34 -11.06
N TYR A 44 0.80 5.21 -10.07
CA TYR A 44 1.05 6.62 -10.31
C TYR A 44 2.56 6.89 -10.42
N GLY A 45 2.97 7.56 -11.49
CA GLY A 45 4.37 7.94 -11.68
C GLY A 45 5.30 6.73 -11.77
N CYS A 46 6.44 6.80 -11.09
CA CYS A 46 7.51 5.80 -11.15
C CYS A 46 7.70 4.99 -9.87
N TYR A 47 7.12 5.45 -8.76
CA TYR A 47 7.29 4.86 -7.44
C TYR A 47 5.98 4.35 -6.86
N CYS A 48 4.83 4.95 -7.16
CA CYS A 48 3.59 4.46 -6.58
C CYS A 48 3.14 3.15 -7.23
N GLY A 49 3.24 2.05 -6.47
CA GLY A 49 2.84 0.70 -6.91
C GLY A 49 4.02 -0.25 -7.02
N LEU A 50 4.02 -1.06 -8.08
CA LEU A 50 5.21 -1.84 -8.46
C LEU A 50 6.11 -0.91 -9.28
N GLY A 51 7.36 -0.68 -8.86
CA GLY A 51 8.23 0.31 -9.50
C GLY A 51 9.52 0.56 -8.70
N GLY A 52 9.96 1.81 -8.64
CA GLY A 52 11.05 2.23 -7.75
C GLY A 52 12.34 2.66 -8.43
N LYS A 53 12.28 3.33 -9.59
CA LYS A 53 13.49 3.79 -10.31
C LYS A 53 13.34 5.16 -10.95
N GLY A 54 14.48 5.79 -11.20
CA GLY A 54 14.56 7.07 -11.90
C GLY A 54 14.11 8.26 -11.03
N GLN A 55 13.74 9.37 -11.67
CA GLN A 55 13.27 10.55 -10.96
C GLN A 55 11.74 10.50 -10.72
N PRO A 56 11.26 10.86 -9.51
CA PRO A 56 9.83 10.98 -9.26
C PRO A 56 9.22 12.07 -10.15
N LYS A 57 8.04 11.81 -10.70
CA LYS A 57 7.39 12.69 -11.69
C LYS A 57 6.82 13.97 -11.11
N ASP A 58 6.44 13.96 -9.85
CA ASP A 58 5.98 15.10 -9.08
C ASP A 58 6.01 14.79 -7.58
N ASP A 59 5.45 15.68 -6.76
CA ASP A 59 5.39 15.52 -5.31
C ASP A 59 4.53 14.33 -4.86
N THR A 60 3.52 13.92 -5.63
CA THR A 60 2.74 12.71 -5.34
C THR A 60 3.61 11.47 -5.50
N ASP A 61 4.35 11.39 -6.60
CA ASP A 61 5.27 10.28 -6.87
C ASP A 61 6.44 10.26 -5.86
N ARG A 62 6.92 11.43 -5.44
CA ARG A 62 7.93 11.55 -4.37
C ARG A 62 7.42 11.04 -3.03
N CYS A 63 6.12 11.17 -2.71
CA CYS A 63 5.56 10.55 -1.51
C CYS A 63 5.75 9.02 -1.53
N CYS A 64 5.57 8.40 -2.70
CA CYS A 64 5.73 6.95 -2.87
C CYS A 64 7.20 6.53 -2.83
N GLN A 65 8.12 7.33 -3.40
CA GLN A 65 9.56 7.10 -3.26
C GLN A 65 10.00 7.04 -1.78
N LEU A 66 9.49 7.96 -0.95
CA LEU A 66 9.78 7.99 0.48
C LEU A 66 9.12 6.81 1.22
N HIS A 67 7.97 6.34 0.75
CA HIS A 67 7.28 5.17 1.29
C HIS A 67 8.04 3.87 1.01
N ASP A 68 8.53 3.70 -0.22
CA ASP A 68 9.39 2.56 -0.60
C ASP A 68 10.65 2.53 0.27
N ALA A 69 11.33 3.66 0.43
CA ALA A 69 12.50 3.76 1.31
C ALA A 69 12.16 3.43 2.79
N CYS A 70 10.97 3.82 3.25
CA CYS A 70 10.50 3.47 4.59
C CYS A 70 10.32 1.94 4.72
N TYR A 71 9.69 1.31 3.74
CA TYR A 71 9.49 -0.14 3.70
C TYR A 71 10.80 -0.91 3.61
N GLU A 72 11.75 -0.45 2.79
CA GLU A 72 13.09 -1.04 2.67
C GLU A 72 13.83 -1.01 4.01
N ASN A 73 13.84 0.14 4.70
CA ASN A 73 14.45 0.26 6.03
C ASN A 73 13.80 -0.69 7.06
N LEU A 74 12.48 -0.93 6.97
CA LEU A 74 11.81 -1.88 7.85
C LEU A 74 12.23 -3.34 7.62
N LEU A 75 12.68 -3.71 6.42
CA LEU A 75 13.21 -5.04 6.15
C LEU A 75 14.52 -5.30 6.92
N GLU A 76 15.35 -4.27 7.12
CA GLU A 76 16.57 -4.37 7.96
C GLU A 76 16.24 -4.74 9.41
N TYR A 77 15.04 -4.38 9.85
CA TYR A 77 14.51 -4.70 11.18
C TYR A 77 13.69 -6.01 11.22
N HIS A 78 13.75 -6.83 10.16
CA HIS A 78 12.93 -8.03 9.97
C HIS A 78 11.42 -7.78 10.04
N CYS A 79 11.00 -6.59 9.60
CA CYS A 79 9.60 -6.20 9.52
C CYS A 79 9.19 -6.15 8.03
N ASP A 80 8.51 -7.19 7.54
CA ASP A 80 7.86 -7.12 6.24
C ASP A 80 6.58 -6.27 6.34
N ALA A 81 6.72 -4.98 6.02
CA ALA A 81 5.62 -4.05 6.12
C ALA A 81 4.46 -4.42 5.19
N LYS A 82 4.72 -5.00 4.00
CA LYS A 82 3.67 -5.31 3.00
C LYS A 82 2.65 -6.31 3.53
N THR A 83 3.06 -7.25 4.37
CA THR A 83 2.19 -8.29 4.94
C THR A 83 1.77 -8.00 6.39
N ARG A 84 2.33 -6.96 7.03
CA ARG A 84 2.10 -6.71 8.45
C ARG A 84 0.79 -5.98 8.72
N LEU A 85 -0.13 -6.68 9.39
CA LEU A 85 -1.34 -6.07 9.96
C LEU A 85 -1.03 -5.01 11.02
N TYR A 86 -1.82 -3.94 10.99
CA TYR A 86 -1.78 -2.89 12.01
C TYR A 86 -3.15 -2.25 12.23
N ARG A 87 -3.23 -1.39 13.25
CA ARG A 87 -4.44 -0.64 13.57
C ARG A 87 -4.14 0.84 13.56
N TYR A 88 -4.99 1.62 12.94
CA TYR A 88 -4.96 3.08 12.97
C TYR A 88 -6.30 3.63 13.43
N SER A 89 -6.36 4.94 13.63
CA SER A 89 -7.57 5.67 13.96
C SER A 89 -7.58 7.02 13.24
N TRP A 90 -8.77 7.48 12.91
CA TRP A 90 -9.00 8.78 12.30
C TRP A 90 -10.04 9.54 13.12
N HIS A 91 -9.59 10.53 13.89
CA HIS A 91 -10.47 11.37 14.71
C HIS A 91 -10.10 12.84 14.56
N GLY A 92 -11.09 13.70 14.31
CA GLY A 92 -10.86 15.16 14.19
C GLY A 92 -9.83 15.54 13.14
N GLY A 93 -9.77 14.82 12.00
CA GLY A 93 -8.79 15.07 10.93
C GLY A 93 -7.37 14.60 11.23
N ARG A 94 -7.14 13.99 12.41
CA ARG A 94 -5.86 13.45 12.85
C ARG A 94 -5.83 11.94 12.65
N LEU A 95 -5.00 11.51 11.71
CA LEU A 95 -4.62 10.11 11.53
C LEU A 95 -3.56 9.74 12.56
N SER A 96 -3.77 8.66 13.31
CA SER A 96 -2.83 8.15 14.32
C SER A 96 -2.71 6.63 14.30
N CYS A 97 -1.49 6.11 14.42
CA CYS A 97 -1.23 4.68 14.55
C CYS A 97 -1.43 4.20 15.99
N ARG A 98 -2.12 3.08 16.16
CA ARG A 98 -2.33 2.49 17.48
C ARG A 98 -1.11 1.65 17.87
N ARG A 99 -0.82 1.61 19.18
CA ARG A 99 0.25 0.74 19.71
C ARG A 99 -0.02 -0.71 19.37
N GLY A 100 1.04 -1.43 19.01
CA GLY A 100 1.04 -2.84 18.66
C GLY A 100 2.46 -3.40 18.77
N SER A 101 2.77 -4.48 18.05
CA SER A 101 4.16 -4.91 17.92
C SER A 101 5.01 -3.83 17.24
N ARG A 102 6.33 -3.85 17.44
CA ARG A 102 7.26 -2.90 16.79
C ARG A 102 7.01 -2.80 15.29
N CYS A 103 6.98 -3.94 14.58
CA CYS A 103 6.71 -3.95 13.14
C CYS A 103 5.33 -3.40 12.80
N SER A 104 4.28 -3.75 13.55
CA SER A 104 2.93 -3.25 13.29
C SER A 104 2.85 -1.72 13.40
N PHE A 105 3.44 -1.16 14.46
CA PHE A 105 3.47 0.28 14.68
C PHE A 105 4.29 1.00 13.59
N LEU A 106 5.47 0.49 13.26
CA LEU A 106 6.34 1.11 12.26
C LEU A 106 5.76 1.04 10.85
N SER A 107 5.18 -0.10 10.45
CA SER A 107 4.47 -0.23 9.17
C SER A 107 3.33 0.76 9.05
N CYS A 108 2.54 0.93 10.13
CA CYS A 108 1.51 1.95 10.18
C CYS A 108 2.07 3.37 10.01
N GLU A 109 3.20 3.70 10.64
CA GLU A 109 3.78 5.05 10.54
C GLU A 109 4.34 5.34 9.13
N CYS A 110 4.87 4.35 8.42
CA CYS A 110 5.21 4.48 6.99
C CYS A 110 3.95 4.83 6.17
N ASP A 111 2.87 4.05 6.34
CA ASP A 111 1.62 4.20 5.60
C ASP A 111 0.88 5.51 5.93
N ARG A 112 0.91 5.91 7.21
CA ARG A 112 0.44 7.20 7.70
C ARG A 112 1.19 8.35 7.03
N SER A 113 2.52 8.25 6.96
CA SER A 113 3.36 9.29 6.37
C SER A 113 3.08 9.43 4.88
N LEU A 114 3.00 8.32 4.15
CA LEU A 114 2.56 8.28 2.75
C LEU A 114 1.20 8.95 2.60
N THR A 115 0.20 8.50 3.36
CA THR A 115 -1.17 8.99 3.27
C THR A 115 -1.27 10.50 3.49
N LEU A 116 -0.59 11.03 4.51
CA LEU A 116 -0.59 12.46 4.80
C LEU A 116 0.13 13.26 3.71
N CYS A 117 1.20 12.70 3.12
CA CYS A 117 1.90 13.30 1.98
C CYS A 117 0.99 13.37 0.75
N LEU A 118 0.32 12.27 0.38
CA LEU A 118 -0.64 12.23 -0.73
C LEU A 118 -1.80 13.21 -0.51
N ARG A 119 -2.34 13.29 0.71
CA ARG A 119 -3.39 14.26 1.06
C ARG A 119 -2.95 15.71 0.84
N ARG A 120 -1.72 16.05 1.23
CA ARG A 120 -1.18 17.41 1.02
C ARG A 120 -0.99 17.75 -0.46
N ASN A 121 -0.61 16.77 -1.27
CA ASN A 121 -0.37 16.94 -2.71
C ASN A 121 -1.60 16.63 -3.59
N ALA A 122 -2.78 16.43 -2.99
CA ALA A 122 -3.98 16.06 -3.74
C ALA A 122 -4.39 17.14 -4.77
N SER A 123 -4.12 18.42 -4.50
CA SER A 123 -4.42 19.53 -5.40
C SER A 123 -3.46 19.65 -6.58
N SER A 124 -2.21 19.19 -6.44
CA SER A 124 -1.18 19.19 -7.50
C SER A 124 -1.13 17.88 -8.29
N TYR A 125 -1.99 16.91 -7.96
CA TYR A 125 -2.11 15.63 -8.66
C TYR A 125 -2.34 15.81 -10.17
N ARG A 126 -1.59 15.07 -10.99
CA ARG A 126 -1.63 15.15 -12.46
C ARG A 126 -2.10 13.83 -13.05
N LYS A 127 -3.28 13.85 -13.67
CA LYS A 127 -3.88 12.66 -14.33
C LYS A 127 -2.97 11.98 -15.35
N LEU A 128 -2.07 12.73 -15.99
CA LEU A 128 -1.15 12.17 -16.99
C LEU A 128 -0.11 11.20 -16.41
N TYR A 129 0.12 11.21 -15.09
CA TYR A 129 0.97 10.25 -14.40
C TYR A 129 0.19 9.09 -13.78
N GLN A 130 -1.14 9.07 -13.93
CA GLN A 130 -1.95 7.91 -13.56
C GLN A 130 -1.73 6.79 -14.59
N PHE A 131 -1.47 5.57 -14.12
CA PHE A 131 -1.10 4.42 -14.96
C PHE A 131 0.16 4.68 -15.80
N TYR A 132 1.15 5.38 -15.22
CA TYR A 132 2.36 5.73 -15.93
C TYR A 132 3.25 4.50 -16.17
N PRO A 133 3.73 4.26 -17.39
CA PRO A 133 4.54 3.08 -17.69
C PRO A 133 5.93 3.11 -17.04
N ASN A 134 6.25 2.09 -16.23
CA ASN A 134 7.55 1.99 -15.53
C ASN A 134 8.78 1.94 -16.46
N ASN A 135 8.63 1.52 -17.71
CA ASN A 135 9.71 1.54 -18.71
C ASN A 135 10.10 2.97 -19.13
N TRP A 136 9.27 3.98 -18.82
CA TRP A 136 9.55 5.39 -19.07
C TRP A 136 10.15 6.12 -17.84
N CYS A 137 10.37 5.39 -16.76
CA CYS A 137 11.08 5.86 -15.59
C CYS A 137 12.58 5.79 -15.83
N ARG A 138 13.25 6.95 -15.72
CA ARG A 138 14.68 7.17 -15.97
C ARG A 138 15.25 8.05 -14.88
#